data_AF-A8H901-F1
#
_entry.id   AF-A8H901-F1
#
_cell.length_a   1.000
_cell.length_b   1.000
_cell.length_c   1.000
_cell.angle_alpha   90.00
_cell.angle_beta   90.00
_cell.angle_gamma   90.00
#
_symmetry.space_group_name_H-M   'P 1'
#
loop_
_entity.id
_entity.type
_entity.pdbx_description
1 polymer ?
#
loop_
_entity_poly.entity_id
_entity_poly.type
_entity_poly.pdbx_seq_one_letter_code
_entity_poly.pdbx_strand_id
1 'polypeptide(L)'
;MNYSNISKIPFSGRMAFIAALLVSFSFIGQANANEFTAKEKAAITEHYEILADHQAESDHELESKMQAEFDEQMQDSEQEFMELTCATHGLEFDSESSVCHE
;
A
#
# COMPACT_ATOMS: atom_id res chain seq x y z
N MET A 1 -26.99 -11.53 9.98
CA MET A 1 -27.45 -10.14 9.76
C MET A 1 -26.33 -9.22 10.20
N ASN A 2 -25.65 -8.54 9.29
CA ASN A 2 -25.11 -7.21 9.58
C ASN A 2 -24.89 -6.45 8.26
N TYR A 3 -25.28 -5.19 8.27
CA TYR A 3 -25.62 -4.40 7.08
C TYR A 3 -24.38 -3.74 6.48
N SER A 4 -24.08 -4.01 5.21
CA SER A 4 -23.23 -3.13 4.41
C SER A 4 -24.00 -1.82 4.15
N ASN A 5 -23.77 -0.82 5.00
CA ASN A 5 -24.18 0.56 4.77
C ASN A 5 -23.27 1.14 3.67
N ILE A 6 -23.53 0.77 2.42
CA ILE A 6 -23.03 1.52 1.27
C ILE A 6 -23.81 2.83 1.28
N SER A 7 -23.17 3.88 1.80
CA SER A 7 -23.66 5.25 1.70
C SER A 7 -23.96 5.54 0.23
N LYS A 8 -25.24 5.56 -0.13
CA LYS A 8 -25.70 5.96 -1.45
C LYS A 8 -25.56 7.47 -1.52
N ILE A 9 -24.35 7.95 -1.79
CA ILE A 9 -24.10 9.36 -2.06
C ILE A 9 -24.95 9.70 -3.30
N PRO A 10 -25.94 10.60 -3.21
CA PRO A 10 -26.73 10.95 -4.37
C PRO A 10 -25.81 11.63 -5.39
N PHE A 11 -25.51 10.92 -6.47
CA PHE A 11 -24.74 11.45 -7.58
C PHE A 11 -25.54 12.59 -8.23
N SER A 12 -25.25 13.81 -7.79
CA SER A 12 -25.83 15.03 -8.35
C SER A 12 -25.19 15.28 -9.70
N GLY A 13 -25.95 15.17 -10.79
CA GLY A 13 -25.46 15.44 -12.15
C GLY A 13 -24.83 16.83 -12.32
N ARG A 14 -25.15 17.78 -11.43
CA ARG A 14 -24.50 19.11 -11.37
C ARG A 14 -23.06 19.02 -10.88
N MET A 15 -22.77 18.15 -9.90
CA MET A 15 -21.41 17.89 -9.43
C MET A 15 -20.60 17.13 -10.48
N ALA A 16 -21.23 16.23 -11.23
CA ALA A 16 -20.59 15.55 -12.36
C ALA A 16 -20.16 16.52 -13.47
N PHE A 17 -21.00 17.52 -13.77
CA PHE A 17 -20.69 18.54 -14.76
C PHE A 17 -19.54 19.45 -14.31
N ILE A 18 -19.52 19.84 -13.03
CA ILE A 18 -18.40 20.62 -12.46
C ILE A 18 -17.11 19.81 -12.49
N ALA A 19 -17.15 18.52 -12.11
CA ALA A 19 -16.00 17.63 -12.19
C ALA A 19 -15.50 17.49 -13.64
N ALA A 20 -16.41 17.33 -14.61
CA ALA A 20 -16.06 17.26 -16.02
C ALA A 20 -15.42 18.54 -16.55
N LEU A 21 -15.88 19.71 -16.10
CA LEU A 21 -15.27 21.01 -16.44
C LEU A 21 -13.86 21.15 -15.83
N LEU A 22 -13.67 20.78 -14.57
CA LEU A 22 -12.34 20.85 -13.94
C LEU A 22 -11.36 19.89 -14.62
N VAL A 23 -11.83 18.68 -14.96
CA VAL A 23 -11.03 17.71 -15.69
C VAL A 23 -10.71 18.22 -17.11
N SER A 24 -11.64 18.87 -17.81
CA SER A 24 -11.36 19.40 -19.15
C SER A 24 -10.34 20.55 -19.15
N PHE A 25 -10.38 21.44 -18.15
CA PHE A 25 -9.36 22.50 -17.99
C PHE A 25 -7.96 21.95 -17.73
N SER A 26 -7.84 20.76 -17.14
CA SER A 26 -6.56 20.08 -16.88
C SER A 26 -5.81 19.75 -18.18
N PHE A 27 -6.53 19.54 -19.30
CA PHE A 27 -5.95 19.19 -20.59
C PHE A 27 -5.65 20.41 -21.48
N ILE A 28 -6.25 21.57 -21.22
CA ILE A 28 -6.11 22.78 -22.05
C ILE A 28 -4.73 23.45 -21.84
N GLY A 29 -4.02 23.14 -20.75
CA GLY A 29 -2.72 23.73 -20.40
C GLY A 29 -1.49 23.17 -21.13
N GLN A 30 -1.59 22.03 -21.82
CA GLN A 30 -0.41 21.36 -22.41
C GLN A 30 -0.13 21.69 -23.88
N ALA A 31 -1.00 22.46 -24.56
CA ALA A 31 -0.88 22.68 -26.00
C ALA A 31 0.27 23.63 -26.42
N ASN A 32 0.87 24.38 -25.50
CA ASN A 32 1.95 25.34 -25.79
C ASN A 32 3.02 25.36 -24.68
N ALA A 33 3.45 24.20 -24.19
CA ALA A 33 4.68 24.15 -23.40
C ALA A 33 5.86 24.36 -24.37
N ASN A 34 6.60 25.47 -24.19
CA ASN A 34 7.81 25.71 -24.96
C ASN A 34 8.76 24.53 -24.75
N GLU A 35 9.35 23.99 -25.81
CA GLU A 35 10.23 22.83 -25.68
C GLU A 35 11.41 23.20 -24.78
N PHE A 36 11.66 22.41 -23.73
CA PHE A 36 12.73 22.67 -22.78
C PHE A 36 14.06 22.85 -23.51
N THR A 37 14.81 23.89 -23.14
CA THR A 37 16.17 24.09 -23.62
C THR A 37 17.06 22.91 -23.19
N ALA A 38 18.17 22.68 -23.89
CA ALA A 38 19.08 21.57 -23.57
C ALA A 38 19.57 21.59 -22.10
N LYS A 39 19.71 22.77 -21.51
CA LYS A 39 20.10 22.96 -20.11
C LYS A 39 18.98 22.58 -19.13
N GLU A 40 17.73 22.91 -19.48
CA GLU A 40 16.55 22.53 -18.68
C GLU A 40 16.30 21.03 -18.76
N LYS A 41 16.47 20.41 -19.93
CA LYS A 41 16.39 18.95 -20.09
C LYS A 41 17.44 18.24 -19.23
N ALA A 42 18.68 18.72 -19.20
CA ALA A 42 19.74 18.15 -18.37
C ALA A 42 19.44 18.25 -16.85
N ALA A 43 18.96 19.41 -16.39
CA ALA A 43 18.59 19.59 -14.99
C ALA A 43 17.37 18.72 -14.59
N ILE A 44 16.43 18.53 -15.51
CA ILE A 44 15.30 17.62 -15.32
C ILE A 44 15.78 16.17 -15.23
N THR A 45 16.70 15.75 -16.11
CA THR A 45 17.29 14.41 -16.06
C THR A 45 18.02 14.14 -14.75
N GLU A 46 18.86 15.07 -14.29
CA GLU A 46 19.54 14.97 -12.99
C GLU A 46 18.54 14.86 -11.82
N HIS A 47 17.46 15.62 -11.86
CA HIS A 47 16.42 15.53 -10.84
C HIS A 47 15.68 14.18 -10.88
N TYR A 48 15.43 13.61 -12.06
CA TYR A 48 14.82 12.28 -12.19
C TYR A 48 15.74 11.16 -11.72
N GLU A 49 17.06 11.29 -11.88
CA GLU A 49 18.03 10.33 -11.33
C GLU A 49 17.98 10.32 -9.79
N ILE A 50 17.97 11.50 -9.15
CA ILE A 50 17.84 11.61 -7.69
C ILE A 50 16.52 11.03 -7.18
N LEU A 51 15.42 11.27 -7.90
CA LEU A 51 14.12 10.69 -7.57
C LEU A 51 14.10 9.17 -7.72
N ALA A 52 14.76 8.64 -8.76
CA ALA A 52 14.87 7.20 -8.96
C ALA A 52 15.66 6.52 -7.85
N ASP A 53 16.76 7.14 -7.40
CA ASP A 53 17.56 6.63 -6.28
C ASP A 53 16.76 6.63 -4.97
N HIS A 54 16.08 7.72 -4.65
CA HIS A 54 15.23 7.79 -3.46
C HIS A 54 14.02 6.85 -3.53
N GLN A 55 13.44 6.67 -4.72
CA GLN A 55 12.35 5.72 -4.90
C GLN A 55 12.82 4.29 -4.72
N ALA A 56 13.99 3.92 -5.27
CA ALA A 56 14.56 2.58 -5.07
C ALA A 56 14.89 2.30 -3.60
N GLU A 57 15.44 3.29 -2.87
CA GLU A 57 15.71 3.16 -1.43
C GLU A 57 14.41 3.02 -0.64
N SER A 58 13.41 3.85 -0.93
CA SER A 58 12.09 3.79 -0.29
C SER A 58 11.37 2.47 -0.57
N ASP A 59 11.45 1.96 -1.80
CA ASP A 59 10.83 0.69 -2.18
C ASP A 59 11.48 -0.47 -1.44
N HIS A 60 12.82 -0.46 -1.31
CA HIS A 60 13.55 -1.47 -0.55
C HIS A 60 13.22 -1.40 0.96
N GLU A 61 13.14 -0.21 1.55
CA GLU A 61 12.74 -0.05 2.96
C GLU A 61 11.30 -0.53 3.19
N LEU A 62 10.39 -0.22 2.26
CA LEU A 62 9.00 -0.67 2.33
C LEU A 62 8.90 -2.20 2.21
N GLU A 63 9.59 -2.80 1.25
CA GLU A 63 9.63 -4.26 1.07
C GLU A 63 10.16 -4.94 2.32
N SER A 64 11.27 -4.44 2.88
CA SER A 64 11.85 -4.98 4.13
C SER A 64 10.88 -4.88 5.31
N LYS A 65 10.15 -3.77 5.45
CA LYS A 65 9.14 -3.62 6.51
C LYS A 65 7.96 -4.55 6.32
N MET A 66 7.46 -4.66 5.10
CA MET A 66 6.36 -5.57 4.78
C MET A 66 6.75 -7.03 5.03
N GLN A 67 7.98 -7.41 4.71
CA GLN A 67 8.47 -8.76 4.97
C GLN A 67 8.56 -9.03 6.47
N ALA A 68 9.12 -8.10 7.25
CA ALA A 68 9.19 -8.25 8.71
C ALA A 68 7.81 -8.36 9.37
N GLU A 69 6.85 -7.53 8.95
CA GLU A 69 5.48 -7.56 9.46
C GLU A 69 4.74 -8.86 9.07
N PHE A 70 5.02 -9.39 7.88
CA PHE A 70 4.48 -10.66 7.44
C PHE A 70 5.06 -11.85 8.22
N ASP A 71 6.36 -11.83 8.47
CA ASP A 71 7.03 -12.87 9.26
C ASP A 71 6.53 -12.87 10.72
N GLU A 72 6.32 -11.70 11.32
CA GLU A 72 5.73 -11.55 12.66
C GLU A 72 4.29 -12.10 12.70
N GLN A 73 3.44 -11.71 11.75
CA GLN A 73 2.07 -12.23 11.66
C GLN A 73 2.00 -13.74 11.41
N MET A 74 2.91 -14.27 10.60
CA MET A 74 3.05 -15.72 10.38
C MET A 74 3.40 -16.42 11.68
N GLN A 75 4.39 -15.91 12.42
CA GLN A 75 4.84 -16.51 13.68
C GLN A 75 3.73 -16.51 14.73
N ASP A 76 3.03 -15.38 14.89
CA ASP A 76 1.88 -15.27 15.80
C ASP A 76 0.77 -16.25 15.41
N SER A 77 0.48 -16.37 14.11
CA SER A 77 -0.55 -17.28 13.61
C SER A 77 -0.16 -18.75 13.78
N GLU A 78 1.11 -19.11 13.59
CA GLU A 78 1.60 -20.47 13.82
C GLU A 78 1.52 -20.84 15.30
N GLN A 79 1.88 -19.89 16.18
CA GLN A 79 1.77 -20.10 17.62
C GLN A 79 0.31 -20.29 18.06
N GLU A 80 -0.60 -19.43 17.62
CA GLU A 80 -2.03 -19.58 17.92
C GLU A 80 -2.59 -20.91 17.38
N PHE A 81 -2.18 -21.30 16.16
CA PHE A 81 -2.55 -22.59 15.58
C PHE A 81 -2.09 -23.77 16.43
N MET A 82 -0.84 -23.74 16.90
CA MET A 82 -0.27 -24.79 17.73
C MET A 82 -0.93 -24.85 19.11
N GLU A 83 -1.14 -23.70 19.76
CA GLU A 83 -1.86 -23.60 21.03
C GLU A 83 -3.26 -24.21 20.93
N LEU A 84 -4.03 -23.83 19.90
CA LEU A 84 -5.38 -24.34 19.69
C LEU A 84 -5.39 -25.84 19.39
N THR A 85 -4.42 -26.31 18.61
CA THR A 85 -4.30 -27.72 18.24
C THR A 85 -3.93 -28.58 19.45
N CYS A 86 -2.91 -28.19 20.23
CA CYS A 86 -2.54 -28.90 21.45
C CYS A 86 -3.73 -28.93 22.43
N ALA A 87 -4.40 -27.80 22.63
CA ALA A 87 -5.56 -27.70 23.53
C ALA A 87 -6.73 -28.59 23.08
N THR A 88 -6.95 -28.74 21.77
CA THR A 88 -7.96 -29.66 21.21
C THR A 88 -7.68 -31.12 21.58
N HIS A 89 -6.40 -31.47 21.75
CA HIS A 89 -5.96 -32.80 22.18
C HIS A 89 -5.79 -32.92 23.70
N GLY A 90 -6.13 -31.89 24.47
CA GLY A 90 -5.98 -31.87 25.92
C GLY A 90 -4.53 -31.72 26.38
N LEU A 91 -3.67 -31.17 25.51
CA LEU A 91 -2.25 -30.91 25.76
C LEU A 91 -2.02 -29.39 25.85
N GLU A 92 -0.97 -28.97 26.53
CA GLU A 92 -0.53 -27.58 26.59
C GLU A 92 0.64 -27.36 25.61
N PHE A 93 0.62 -26.26 24.87
CA PHE A 93 1.71 -25.93 23.95
C PHE A 93 2.83 -25.20 24.68
N ASP A 94 4.06 -25.72 24.60
CA ASP A 94 5.25 -25.01 25.05
C ASP A 94 5.91 -24.29 23.86
N SER A 95 5.83 -22.96 23.87
CA SER A 95 6.45 -22.10 22.85
C SER A 95 7.99 -22.15 22.84
N GLU A 96 8.64 -22.51 23.96
CA GLU A 96 10.11 -22.57 24.05
C GLU A 96 10.67 -23.82 23.37
N SER A 97 10.02 -24.97 23.56
CA SER A 97 10.40 -26.24 22.94
C SER A 97 9.63 -26.57 21.66
N SER A 98 8.61 -25.77 21.31
CA SER A 98 7.71 -25.98 20.17
C SER A 98 7.04 -27.36 20.17
N VAL A 99 6.70 -27.89 21.35
CA VAL A 99 6.02 -29.18 21.51
C VAL A 99 4.77 -29.08 22.39
N CYS A 100 3.78 -29.94 22.10
CA CYS A 100 2.66 -30.17 23.00
C CYS A 100 3.09 -31.12 24.13
N HIS A 101 2.74 -30.80 25.37
CA HIS A 101 2.96 -31.64 26.54
C HIS A 101 1.66 -31.90 27.32
N GLU A 102 1.66 -32.94 28.14
CA GLU A 102 0.51 -33.39 28.94
C GLU A 102 0.21 -32.50 30.15
#